data_AF-A0A960T2A2-F1
#
_entry.id   AF-A0A960T2A2-F1
#
_cell.length_a   1.000
_cell.length_b   1.000
_cell.length_c   1.000
_cell.angle_alpha   90.00
_cell.angle_beta   90.00
_cell.angle_gamma   90.00
#
_symmetry.space_group_name_H-M   'P 1'
#
loop_
_entity.id
_entity.type
_entity.pdbx_description
1 polymer ?
#
loop_
_entity_poly.entity_id
_entity_poly.type
_entity_poly.pdbx_seq_one_letter_code
_entity_poly.pdbx_strand_id
1 'polypeptide(L)' 'DNLIPLCSRHHHVVHEGGWTLELASDRTLTIRQRDGRTFRVVEPDVPPRRRRRRPSAGDHERVRERQPAA' A
#
# COMPACT_ATOMS: atom_id res chain seq x y z
N ASP A 1 -7.37 -8.30 -7.72
CA ASP A 1 -6.56 -8.66 -6.54
C ASP A 1 -6.26 -7.46 -5.65
N ASN A 2 -6.67 -7.52 -4.38
CA ASN A 2 -6.30 -6.54 -3.35
C ASN A 2 -4.97 -6.97 -2.72
N LEU A 3 -3.87 -6.58 -3.36
CA LEU A 3 -2.53 -6.90 -2.87
C LEU A 3 -2.20 -6.09 -1.61
N ILE A 4 -2.11 -6.76 -0.46
CA ILE A 4 -1.67 -6.18 0.81
C ILE A 4 -0.15 -6.41 0.93
N PRO A 5 0.68 -5.35 1.02
CA PRO A 5 2.12 -5.52 1.19
C PRO A 5 2.43 -6.03 2.59
N LEU A 6 3.22 -7.09 2.70
CA LEU A 6 3.67 -7.67 3.97
C LEU A 6 5.20 -7.76 4.00
N CYS A 7 5.78 -7.80 5.21
CA CYS A 7 7.19 -8.18 5.35
C CYS A 7 7.35 -9.69 5.19
N SER A 8 8.56 -10.18 4.90
CA SER A 8 8.84 -11.61 4.65
C SER A 8 8.26 -12.52 5.73
N ARG A 9 8.44 -12.17 7.01
CA ARG A 9 7.88 -12.93 8.14
C ARG A 9 6.36 -13.09 8.03
N HIS A 10 5.63 -12.01 7.78
CA HIS A 10 4.18 -12.06 7.70
C HIS A 10 3.70 -12.67 6.38
N HIS A 11 4.47 -12.56 5.29
CA HIS A 11 4.20 -13.31 4.06
C HIS A 11 4.22 -14.82 4.30
N HIS A 12 5.23 -15.35 5.02
CA HIS A 12 5.27 -16.77 5.35
C HIS A 12 4.13 -17.18 6.28
N VAL A 13 3.79 -16.36 7.28
CA VAL A 13 2.64 -16.64 8.17
C VAL A 13 1.32 -16.77 7.39
N VAL A 14 1.10 -15.93 6.38
CA VAL A 14 -0.09 -16.01 5.51
C VAL A 14 -0.05 -17.24 4.62
N HIS A 15 1.03 -17.43 3.87
CA HIS A 15 1.08 -18.49 2.85
C HIS A 15 1.34 -19.88 3.42
N GLU A 16 2.23 -20.01 4.39
CA GLU A 16 2.65 -21.30 4.98
C GLU A 16 1.88 -21.58 6.27
N GLY A 17 1.62 -20.55 7.08
CA GLY A 17 0.85 -20.67 8.32
C GLY A 17 -0.66 -20.77 8.10
N GLY A 18 -1.15 -20.50 6.89
CA GLY A 18 -2.57 -20.55 6.54
C GLY A 18 -3.40 -19.40 7.14
N TRP A 19 -2.76 -18.28 7.52
CA TRP A 19 -3.47 -17.11 8.03
C TRP A 19 -4.12 -16.35 6.88
N THR A 20 -5.26 -15.69 7.14
CA THR A 20 -6.01 -14.92 6.14
C THR A 20 -6.09 -13.46 6.54
N LEU A 21 -5.92 -12.57 5.56
CA LEU A 21 -6.07 -11.12 5.70
C LEU A 21 -7.13 -10.63 4.71
N GLU A 22 -8.02 -9.78 5.20
CA GLU A 22 -9.04 -9.12 4.39
C GLU A 22 -8.99 -7.61 4.66
N LEU A 23 -8.84 -6.81 3.61
CA LEU A 23 -8.85 -5.36 3.70
C LEU A 23 -10.13 -4.83 3.04
N ALA A 24 -11.02 -4.28 3.87
CA ALA A 24 -12.25 -3.66 3.43
C ALA A 24 -12.00 -2.28 2.77
N SER A 25 -13.04 -1.74 2.13
CA SER A 25 -12.94 -0.48 1.37
C SER A 25 -12.71 0.75 2.25
N ASP A 26 -13.16 0.70 3.50
CA ASP A 26 -12.92 1.68 4.57
C ASP A 26 -11.54 1.54 5.22
N ARG A 27 -10.70 0.61 4.71
CA ARG A 27 -9.38 0.25 5.22
C ARG A 27 -9.39 -0.52 6.53
N THR A 28 -10.53 -1.02 7.01
CA THR A 28 -10.52 -1.98 8.12
C THR A 28 -9.84 -3.28 7.68
N LEU A 29 -8.77 -3.66 8.41
CA LEU A 29 -8.02 -4.90 8.21
C LEU A 29 -8.49 -5.96 9.20
N THR A 30 -9.03 -7.06 8.68
CA THR A 30 -9.40 -8.24 9.46
C THR A 30 -8.33 -9.32 9.29
N ILE A 31 -7.81 -9.82 10.41
CA ILE A 31 -6.77 -10.87 10.45
C ILE A 31 -7.35 -12.12 11.10
N ARG A 32 -7.29 -13.25 10.41
CA ARG A 32 -7.79 -14.54 10.88
C ARG A 32 -6.67 -15.57 10.94
N GLN A 33 -6.67 -16.34 12.02
CA GLN A 33 -5.77 -17.49 12.18
C GLN A 33 -6.21 -18.65 11.27
N ARG A 34 -5.36 -19.68 11.17
CA ARG A 34 -5.62 -20.87 10.36
C ARG A 34 -6.95 -21.57 10.65
N ASP A 35 -7.37 -21.58 11.91
CA ASP A 35 -8.64 -22.18 12.34
C ASP A 35 -9.87 -21.30 12.04
N GLY A 36 -9.66 -20.15 11.39
CA GLY A 36 -10.70 -19.19 11.06
C GLY A 36 -11.03 -18.19 12.16
N ARG A 37 -10.48 -18.34 13.38
CA ARG A 37 -10.72 -17.39 14.48
C ARG A 37 -10.11 -16.02 14.15
N THR A 38 -10.88 -14.97 14.41
CA THR A 38 -10.40 -13.59 14.27
C THR A 38 -9.36 -13.33 15.35
N PHE A 39 -8.13 -13.03 14.90
CA PHE A 39 -7.05 -12.60 15.78
C PHE A 39 -7.17 -11.11 16.10
N ARG A 40 -7.42 -10.28 15.07
CA ARG A 40 -7.52 -8.83 15.23
C ARG A 40 -8.31 -8.19 14.11
N VAL A 41 -9.00 -7.09 14.46
CA VAL A 41 -9.57 -6.12 13.52
C VAL A 41 -8.92 -4.78 13.84
N VAL A 42 -8.28 -4.17 12.86
CA VAL A 42 -7.55 -2.90 13.05
C VAL A 42 -7.73 -1.98 11.86
N GLU A 43 -7.74 -0.69 12.11
CA GLU A 43 -7.50 0.32 11.09
C GLU A 43 -5.98 0.58 11.02
N PRO A 44 -5.33 0.46 9.86
CA PRO A 44 -3.92 0.79 9.73
C PRO A 44 -3.69 2.29 10.00
N ASP A 45 -2.81 2.63 10.94
CA ASP A 45 -2.40 4.00 11.32
C ASP A 45 -1.62 4.75 10.21
N VAL A 46 -1.62 4.23 8.99
CA VAL A 46 -0.98 4.85 7.85
C VAL A 46 -2.07 5.51 7.01
N PRO A 47 -2.05 6.85 6.85
CA PRO A 47 -3.00 7.53 6.01
C PRO A 47 -2.89 7.03 4.57
N PRO A 48 -4.00 7.00 3.81
CA PRO A 48 -3.97 6.55 2.43
C PRO A 48 -2.93 7.38 1.68
N ARG A 49 -1.98 6.71 1.02
CA ARG A 49 -1.04 7.41 0.14
C ARG A 49 -1.85 8.14 -0.91
N ARG A 50 -1.92 9.48 -0.82
CA ARG A 50 -2.42 10.31 -1.92
C ARG A 50 -1.61 9.91 -3.14
N ARG A 51 -2.29 9.38 -4.16
CA ARG A 51 -1.65 9.15 -5.47
C ARG A 51 -1.08 10.50 -5.88
N ARG A 52 0.24 10.64 -5.88
CA ARG A 52 0.88 11.83 -6.44
C ARG A 52 0.39 11.91 -7.87
N ARG A 53 -0.34 12.98 -8.20
CA ARG A 53 -0.73 13.25 -9.57
C ARG A 53 0.57 13.30 -10.36
N ARG A 54 0.73 12.39 -11.33
CA ARG A 54 1.87 12.45 -12.24
C ARG A 54 1.86 13.84 -12.89
N PRO A 55 2.99 14.55 -12.96
CA PRO A 55 3.08 15.75 -13.76
C PRO A 55 2.62 15.42 -15.18
N SER A 56 1.77 16.27 -15.73
CA SER A 56 1.39 16.17 -17.14
C SER A 56 2.63 16.43 -18.00
N ALA A 57 2.71 15.81 -19.17
CA ALA A 57 3.87 15.94 -20.08
C ALA A 57 4.25 17.42 -20.39
N GLY A 58 3.32 18.36 -20.26
CA GLY A 58 3.57 19.80 -20.45
C GLY A 58 4.34 20.51 -19.33
N ASP A 59 4.57 19.88 -18.18
CA ASP A 59 5.29 20.50 -17.06
C ASP A 59 6.84 20.45 -17.22
N HIS A 60 7.35 19.60 -18.12
CA HIS A 60 8.79 19.40 -18.32
C HIS A 60 9.45 20.45 -19.23
N GLU A 61 8.68 21.20 -20.03
CA GLU A 61 9.24 22.12 -21.04
C GLU A 61 9.80 23.42 -20.41
N ARG A 62 9.20 23.93 -19.32
CA ARG A 62 9.63 25.18 -18.67
C ARG A 62 10.97 25.13 -17.93
N VAL A 63 11.54 23.95 -17.69
CA VAL A 63 12.79 23.81 -16.93
C VAL A 63 14.03 24.07 -17.81
N ARG A 64 13.93 23.90 -19.13
CA ARG A 64 15.09 24.01 -20.04
C ARG A 64 15.47 25.45 -20.44
N GLU A 65 14.60 26.43 -20.25
CA GLU A 65 14.83 27.83 -20.67
C GLU A 65 15.61 28.69 -19.66
N ARG A 66 16.02 28.16 -18.50
CA ARG A 66 16.72 28.93 -17.44
C ARG A 66 18.20 28.54 -17.28
N GLN A 67 18.96 28.44 -18.37
CA GLN A 67 20.43 28.44 -18.29
C GLN A 67 20.97 29.72 -18.94
N PRO A 68 21.61 30.64 -18.18
CA PRO A 68 22.34 31.73 -18.81
C PRO A 68 23.63 31.17 -19.43
N ALA A 69 23.94 31.60 -20.65
CA ALA A 69 25.24 31.40 -21.27
C ALA A 69 26.31 32.15 -20.49
N ALA A 70 27.44 31.50 -20.24
CA ALA A 70 28.65 32.09 -19.69
C ALA A 70 29.51 32.70 -20.80
#